data_AF-A0A9Q0MZ63-F1
#
_entry.id   AF-A0A9Q0MZ63-F1
#
_cell.length_a   1.000
_cell.length_b   1.000
_cell.length_c   1.000
_cell.angle_alpha   90.00
_cell.angle_beta   90.00
_cell.angle_gamma   90.00
#
_symmetry.space_group_name_H-M   'P 1'
#
loop_
_entity.id
_entity.type
_entity.pdbx_description
1 polymer ?
#
loop_
_entity_poly.entity_id
_entity_poly.type
_entity_poly.pdbx_seq_one_letter_code
_entity_poly.pdbx_strand_id
1 'polypeptide(L)'
;DLYLTIQQNITETEKSDFGKLTIDSARFEFVTNLDCIKKMNFQCEFTKKNLTEALRIKQQGNVAFQNKNWVAALTLYNLSLINTPEENGEEISIVYANRSAALYHMEDYDQSLRDISLAMQNYPRHLLHKLYE
;
A
#
# COMPACT_ATOMS: atom_id res chain seq x y z
N ASP A 1 -19.66 2.57 -4.15
CA ASP A 1 -18.46 1.72 -4.14
C ASP A 1 -18.19 1.27 -5.58
N LEU A 2 -16.99 1.52 -6.09
CA LEU A 2 -16.61 1.21 -7.48
C LEU A 2 -16.79 -0.28 -7.80
N TYR A 3 -16.45 -1.15 -6.84
CA TYR A 3 -16.61 -2.60 -7.00
C TYR A 3 -18.06 -3.00 -7.26
N LEU A 4 -18.99 -2.51 -6.43
CA LEU A 4 -20.42 -2.79 -6.58
C LEU A 4 -20.97 -2.23 -7.89
N THR A 5 -20.55 -1.02 -8.27
CA THR A 5 -20.97 -0.42 -9.54
C THR A 5 -20.54 -1.28 -10.73
N ILE A 6 -19.30 -1.78 -10.73
CA ILE A 6 -18.82 -2.66 -11.79
C ILE A 6 -19.61 -3.97 -11.79
N GLN A 7 -19.78 -4.62 -10.62
CA GLN A 7 -20.50 -5.90 -10.52
C GLN A 7 -21.95 -5.83 -11.03
N GLN A 8 -22.64 -4.72 -10.82
CA GLN A 8 -24.02 -4.51 -11.27
C GLN A 8 -24.14 -4.22 -12.76
N ASN A 9 -23.04 -3.82 -13.42
CA ASN A 9 -23.02 -3.39 -14.82
C ASN A 9 -22.18 -4.32 -15.71
N ILE A 10 -21.91 -5.55 -15.26
CA ILE A 10 -21.28 -6.61 -16.06
C ILE A 10 -22.21 -7.83 -16.10
N THR A 11 -22.27 -8.47 -17.24
CA THR A 11 -23.07 -9.68 -17.50
C THR A 11 -22.36 -10.93 -16.99
N GLU A 12 -23.12 -12.02 -16.77
CA GLU A 12 -22.54 -13.32 -16.42
C GLU A 12 -21.60 -13.87 -17.51
N THR A 13 -21.90 -13.57 -18.78
CA THR A 13 -21.03 -13.92 -19.91
C THR A 13 -19.69 -13.21 -19.81
N GLU A 14 -19.68 -11.89 -19.57
CA GLU A 14 -18.45 -11.12 -19.40
C GLU A 14 -17.63 -11.60 -18.19
N LYS A 15 -18.28 -11.96 -17.08
CA LYS A 15 -17.59 -12.56 -15.92
C LYS A 15 -16.92 -13.90 -16.28
N SER A 16 -17.65 -14.76 -16.98
CA SER A 16 -17.14 -16.05 -17.47
C SER A 16 -15.95 -15.84 -18.42
N ASP A 17 -16.06 -14.91 -19.37
CA ASP A 17 -15.02 -14.66 -20.36
C ASP A 17 -13.76 -14.05 -19.73
N PHE A 18 -13.92 -13.13 -18.77
CA PHE A 18 -12.82 -12.64 -17.96
C PHE A 18 -12.11 -13.77 -17.19
N GLY A 19 -12.88 -14.68 -16.59
CA GLY A 19 -12.35 -15.82 -15.84
C GLY A 19 -11.50 -16.80 -16.66
N LYS A 20 -11.68 -16.83 -17.99
CA LYS A 20 -10.86 -17.65 -18.92
C LYS A 20 -9.51 -17.01 -19.23
N LEU A 21 -9.33 -15.72 -18.98
CA LEU A 21 -8.08 -15.03 -19.25
C LEU A 21 -7.03 -15.38 -18.19
N THR A 22 -5.83 -15.74 -18.64
CA THR A 22 -4.72 -16.18 -17.78
C THR A 22 -3.58 -15.17 -17.70
N ILE A 23 -3.58 -14.14 -18.54
CA ILE A 23 -2.52 -13.14 -18.63
C ILE A 23 -3.06 -11.78 -18.18
N ASP A 24 -2.32 -11.10 -17.31
CA ASP A 24 -2.74 -9.83 -16.72
C ASP A 24 -2.94 -8.72 -17.76
N SER A 25 -2.13 -8.67 -18.82
CA SER A 25 -2.32 -7.72 -19.91
C SER A 25 -3.65 -7.91 -20.64
N ALA A 26 -4.03 -9.16 -20.91
CA ALA A 26 -5.31 -9.49 -21.54
C ALA A 26 -6.49 -9.17 -20.60
N ARG A 27 -6.35 -9.44 -19.30
CA ARG A 27 -7.35 -9.07 -18.28
C ARG A 27 -7.54 -7.56 -18.21
N PHE A 28 -6.45 -6.81 -18.22
CA PHE A 28 -6.50 -5.35 -18.23
C PHE A 28 -7.21 -4.83 -19.48
N GLU A 29 -6.81 -5.32 -20.66
CA GLU A 29 -7.43 -4.94 -21.93
C GLU A 29 -8.93 -5.27 -21.94
N PHE A 30 -9.32 -6.45 -21.48
CA PHE A 30 -10.74 -6.83 -21.35
C PHE A 30 -11.51 -5.83 -20.47
N VAL A 31 -11.03 -5.57 -19.26
CA VAL A 31 -11.72 -4.69 -18.30
C VAL A 31 -11.81 -3.26 -18.82
N THR A 32 -10.73 -2.72 -19.39
CA THR A 32 -10.74 -1.37 -19.97
C THR A 32 -11.70 -1.22 -21.15
N ASN A 33 -12.07 -2.34 -21.78
CA ASN A 33 -12.99 -2.35 -22.90
C ASN A 33 -14.47 -2.49 -22.53
N LEU A 34 -14.79 -2.79 -21.27
CA LEU A 34 -16.17 -2.87 -20.77
C LEU A 34 -16.88 -1.52 -20.90
N ASP A 35 -18.12 -1.53 -21.36
CA ASP A 35 -18.92 -0.31 -21.57
C ASP A 35 -19.11 0.50 -20.28
N CYS A 36 -19.28 -0.18 -19.15
CA CYS A 36 -19.43 0.47 -17.85
C CYS A 36 -18.14 1.17 -17.40
N ILE A 37 -16.98 0.61 -17.73
CA ILE A 37 -15.65 1.16 -17.43
C ILE A 37 -15.33 2.33 -18.37
N LYS A 38 -15.60 2.20 -19.68
CA LYS A 38 -15.39 3.28 -20.67
C LYS A 38 -16.17 4.56 -20.34
N LYS A 39 -17.33 4.42 -19.70
CA LYS A 39 -18.17 5.55 -19.26
C LYS A 39 -17.68 6.21 -17.97
N MET A 40 -16.78 5.54 -17.23
CA MET A 40 -16.19 6.11 -16.03
C MET A 40 -15.06 7.07 -16.40
N ASN A 41 -15.05 8.23 -15.75
CA ASN A 41 -13.98 9.20 -15.91
C ASN A 41 -12.88 8.92 -14.88
N PHE A 42 -11.94 8.04 -15.24
CA PHE A 42 -10.75 7.81 -14.41
C PHE A 42 -9.79 8.99 -14.56
N GLN A 43 -9.49 9.67 -13.46
CA GLN A 43 -8.36 10.57 -13.42
C GLN A 43 -7.12 9.75 -13.08
N CYS A 44 -6.22 9.61 -14.06
CA CYS A 44 -4.89 9.08 -13.80
C CYS A 44 -4.08 10.18 -13.11
N GLU A 45 -4.13 10.21 -11.78
CA GLU A 45 -3.23 11.03 -10.99
C GLU A 45 -1.91 10.27 -10.81
N PHE A 46 -1.02 10.36 -11.81
CA PHE A 46 0.37 10.00 -11.58
C PHE A 46 1.06 11.15 -10.86
N THR A 47 1.02 11.12 -9.52
CA THR A 47 1.92 11.94 -8.71
C THR A 47 3.25 11.23 -8.59
N LYS A 48 4.32 11.86 -9.07
CA LYS A 48 5.68 11.35 -8.85
C LYS A 48 5.90 11.24 -7.33
N LYS A 49 6.44 10.10 -6.90
CA LYS A 49 6.88 9.87 -5.52
C LYS A 49 7.69 11.08 -5.02
N ASN A 50 7.37 11.57 -3.83
CA ASN A 50 7.94 12.79 -3.26
C ASN A 50 8.39 12.52 -1.83
N LEU A 51 9.71 12.60 -1.61
CA LEU A 51 10.30 12.32 -0.30
C LEU A 51 9.80 13.27 0.79
N THR A 52 9.68 14.57 0.50
CA THR A 52 9.19 15.56 1.47
C THR A 52 7.78 15.22 1.94
N GLU A 53 6.91 14.84 1.01
CA GLU A 53 5.54 14.44 1.33
C GLU A 53 5.51 13.10 2.09
N ALA A 54 6.31 12.12 1.67
CA ALA A 54 6.44 10.86 2.39
C ALA A 54 6.87 11.07 3.86
N LEU A 55 7.87 11.93 4.10
CA LEU A 55 8.32 12.26 5.46
C LEU A 55 7.23 12.97 6.28
N ARG A 56 6.45 13.85 5.67
CA ARG A 56 5.31 14.52 6.31
C ARG A 56 4.25 13.49 6.73
N ILE A 57 3.91 12.56 5.85
CA ILE A 57 2.94 11.49 6.11
C ILE A 57 3.47 10.51 7.18
N LYS A 58 4.75 10.10 7.10
CA LYS A 58 5.41 9.31 8.15
C LYS A 58 5.25 9.96 9.51
N GLN A 59 5.48 11.26 9.61
CA GLN A 59 5.36 11.98 10.87
C GLN A 59 3.92 12.01 11.39
N GLN A 60 2.91 12.11 10.52
CA GLN A 60 1.51 11.92 10.92
C GLN A 60 1.27 10.50 11.44
N GLY A 61 1.86 9.48 10.80
CA GLY A 61 1.83 8.09 11.26
C GLY A 61 2.43 7.94 12.67
N ASN A 62 3.57 8.57 12.92
CA ASN A 62 4.22 8.58 14.24
C ASN A 62 3.31 9.20 15.31
N VAL A 63 2.62 10.31 14.99
CA VAL A 63 1.65 10.93 15.91
C VAL A 63 0.47 10.00 16.17
N ALA A 64 -0.08 9.35 15.14
CA ALA A 64 -1.16 8.37 15.32
C ALA A 64 -0.72 7.17 16.18
N PHE A 65 0.51 6.69 15.98
CA PHE A 65 1.10 5.61 16.75
C PHE A 65 1.27 6.01 18.23
N GLN A 66 1.79 7.20 18.51
CA GLN A 66 1.91 7.72 19.89
C GLN A 66 0.54 7.80 20.59
N ASN A 67 -0.52 8.10 19.83
CA ASN A 67 -1.90 8.12 20.33
C ASN A 67 -2.55 6.74 20.41
N LYS A 68 -1.79 5.65 20.20
CA LYS A 68 -2.28 4.26 20.18
C LYS A 68 -3.34 3.98 19.12
N ASN A 69 -3.44 4.83 18.09
CA ASN A 69 -4.34 4.61 16.97
C ASN A 69 -3.60 3.80 15.89
N TRP A 70 -3.51 2.49 16.12
CA TRP A 70 -2.72 1.57 15.30
C TRP A 70 -3.21 1.48 13.86
N VAL A 71 -4.54 1.49 13.65
CA VAL A 71 -5.15 1.44 12.31
C VAL A 71 -4.82 2.70 11.51
N ALA A 72 -4.87 3.88 12.14
CA ALA A 72 -4.49 5.12 11.48
C ALA A 72 -2.97 5.18 11.20
N ALA A 73 -2.15 4.73 12.16
CA ALA A 73 -0.70 4.65 11.98
C ALA A 73 -0.33 3.73 10.81
N LEU A 74 -0.89 2.52 10.76
CA LEU A 74 -0.72 1.56 9.67
C LEU A 74 -1.10 2.17 8.31
N THR A 75 -2.25 2.83 8.25
CA THR A 75 -2.72 3.51 7.02
C THR A 75 -1.76 4.58 6.56
N LEU A 76 -1.25 5.41 7.48
CA LEU A 76 -0.31 6.48 7.17
C LEU A 76 1.06 5.93 6.78
N TYR A 77 1.56 4.88 7.42
CA TYR A 77 2.81 4.25 7.03
C TYR A 77 2.72 3.61 5.63
N ASN A 78 1.59 2.98 5.28
CA ASN A 78 1.33 2.51 3.91
C ASN A 78 1.42 3.65 2.90
N LEU A 79 0.73 4.76 3.19
CA LEU A 79 0.73 5.92 2.31
C LEU A 79 2.13 6.56 2.20
N SER A 80 2.89 6.60 3.30
CA SER A 80 4.28 7.04 3.28
C SER A 80 5.13 6.17 2.36
N LEU A 81 5.05 4.83 2.47
CA LEU A 81 5.79 3.90 1.61
C LEU A 81 5.45 4.09 0.12
N ILE A 82 4.17 4.31 -0.21
CA ILE A 82 3.73 4.57 -1.59
C ILE A 82 4.40 5.85 -2.14
N ASN A 83 4.58 6.87 -1.28
CA ASN A 83 5.14 8.16 -1.66
C ASN A 83 6.68 8.22 -1.63
N THR A 84 7.37 7.27 -0.97
CA THR A 84 8.82 7.29 -0.84
C THR A 84 9.51 6.84 -2.13
N PRO A 85 10.35 7.67 -2.79
CA PRO A 85 11.13 7.25 -3.95
C PRO A 85 12.08 6.09 -3.61
N GLU A 86 12.25 5.14 -4.53
CA GLU A 86 12.91 3.85 -4.31
C GLU A 86 14.40 3.97 -3.93
N GLU A 87 15.05 5.05 -4.36
CA GLU A 87 16.43 5.37 -3.99
C GLU A 87 16.61 5.69 -2.49
N ASN A 88 15.52 5.94 -1.75
CA ASN A 88 15.54 6.27 -0.31
C ASN A 88 15.36 5.02 0.55
N GLY A 89 16.20 4.00 0.32
CA GLY A 89 16.12 2.70 1.00
C GLY A 89 16.14 2.78 2.52
N GLU A 90 16.92 3.71 3.10
CA GLU A 90 16.95 3.98 4.53
C GLU A 90 15.57 4.42 5.07
N GLU A 91 14.93 5.41 4.43
CA GLU A 91 13.60 5.86 4.86
C GLU A 91 12.54 4.77 4.68
N ILE A 92 12.60 4.02 3.58
CA ILE A 92 11.73 2.84 3.36
C ILE A 92 11.87 1.85 4.51
N SER A 93 13.10 1.53 4.91
CA SER A 93 13.37 0.59 6.01
C SER A 93 12.86 1.07 7.36
N ILE A 94 12.98 2.37 7.64
CA ILE A 94 12.45 2.99 8.88
C ILE A 94 10.93 2.89 8.90
N VAL A 95 10.26 3.19 7.78
CA VAL A 95 8.79 3.12 7.73
C VAL A 95 8.30 1.68 7.86
N TYR A 96 9.00 0.68 7.28
CA TYR A 96 8.68 -0.73 7.53
C TYR A 96 8.79 -1.11 9.01
N ALA A 97 9.85 -0.67 9.71
CA ALA A 97 9.98 -0.94 11.15
C ALA A 97 8.89 -0.25 11.99
N ASN A 98 8.48 0.97 11.62
CA ASN A 98 7.38 1.63 12.31
C ASN A 98 6.04 0.95 12.02
N ARG A 99 5.85 0.43 10.80
CA ARG A 99 4.66 -0.29 10.38
C ARG A 99 4.56 -1.66 11.07
N SER A 100 5.67 -2.38 11.23
CA SER A 100 5.71 -3.64 11.97
C SER A 100 5.26 -3.46 13.42
N ALA A 101 5.71 -2.40 14.10
CA ALA A 101 5.27 -2.09 15.45
C ALA A 101 3.74 -1.85 15.52
N ALA A 102 3.16 -1.18 14.52
CA ALA A 102 1.70 -0.98 14.47
C ALA A 102 0.96 -2.30 14.26
N LEU A 103 1.44 -3.15 13.35
CA LEU A 103 0.89 -4.48 13.09
C LEU A 103 1.00 -5.40 14.32
N TYR A 104 2.12 -5.34 15.03
CA TYR A 104 2.32 -6.07 16.29
C TYR A 104 1.26 -5.71 17.34
N HIS A 105 0.99 -4.42 17.53
CA HIS A 105 -0.07 -3.96 18.43
C HIS A 105 -1.49 -4.30 17.95
N MET A 106 -1.65 -4.64 16.68
CA MET A 106 -2.89 -5.16 16.09
C MET A 106 -2.96 -6.70 16.08
N GLU A 107 -1.98 -7.37 16.68
CA GLU A 107 -1.85 -8.84 16.72
C GLU A 107 -1.67 -9.50 15.34
N ASP A 108 -1.31 -8.72 14.31
CA ASP A 108 -0.98 -9.22 12.97
C ASP A 108 0.52 -9.55 12.87
N TYR A 109 0.92 -10.60 13.59
CA TYR A 109 2.32 -10.97 13.76
C TYR A 109 2.98 -11.42 12.46
N ASP A 110 2.25 -12.08 11.57
CA ASP A 110 2.79 -12.56 10.30
C ASP A 110 3.20 -11.40 9.39
N GLN A 111 2.36 -10.37 9.30
CA GLN A 111 2.69 -9.16 8.54
C GLN A 111 3.79 -8.35 9.21
N SER A 112 3.78 -8.28 10.55
CA SER A 112 4.85 -7.62 11.33
C SER A 112 6.23 -8.24 11.04
N LEU A 113 6.35 -9.57 11.05
CA LEU A 113 7.62 -10.26 10.78
C LEU A 113 8.10 -10.05 9.34
N ARG A 114 7.17 -9.98 8.37
CA ARG A 114 7.49 -9.64 6.98
C ARG A 114 8.06 -8.23 6.87
N ASP A 115 7.47 -7.27 7.58
CA ASP A 115 7.97 -5.88 7.61
C ASP A 115 9.35 -5.76 8.26
N ILE A 116 9.60 -6.47 9.36
CA ILE A 116 10.95 -6.53 9.96
C ILE A 116 11.97 -7.07 8.95
N SER A 117 11.64 -8.14 8.23
CA SER A 117 12.53 -8.72 7.22
C SER A 117 12.83 -7.73 6.08
N LEU A 118 11.87 -6.91 5.68
CA LEU A 118 12.06 -5.84 4.70
C LEU A 118 12.90 -4.69 5.25
N ALA A 119 12.65 -4.29 6.50
CA ALA A 119 13.40 -3.23 7.18
C ALA A 119 14.90 -3.56 7.24
N MET A 120 15.27 -4.79 7.59
CA MET A 120 16.67 -5.22 7.76
C MET A 120 17.56 -5.00 6.53
N GLN A 121 16.99 -4.85 5.33
CA GLN A 121 17.77 -4.69 4.09
C GLN A 121 18.56 -3.37 4.04
N ASN A 122 18.00 -2.29 4.58
CA ASN A 122 18.59 -0.95 4.53
C ASN A 122 18.52 -0.19 5.86
N TYR A 123 18.22 -0.91 6.96
CA TYR A 123 18.03 -0.28 8.26
C TYR A 123 19.31 0.43 8.73
N PRO A 124 19.22 1.68 9.23
CA PRO A 124 20.40 2.41 9.67
C PRO A 124 21.05 1.72 10.86
N ARG A 125 22.35 1.46 10.76
CA ARG A 125 23.11 0.78 11.82
C ARG A 125 22.97 1.45 13.18
N HIS A 126 22.89 2.77 13.21
CA HIS A 126 22.75 3.55 14.44
C HIS A 126 21.36 3.42 15.09
N LEU A 127 20.34 2.98 14.34
CA LEU A 127 18.99 2.73 14.84
C LEU A 127 18.72 1.25 15.16
N LEU A 128 19.62 0.34 14.79
CA LEU A 128 19.39 -1.11 14.84
C LEU A 128 18.89 -1.62 16.20
N HIS A 129 19.29 -0.99 17.31
CA HIS A 129 18.80 -1.32 18.65
C HIS A 129 17.27 -1.24 18.76
N LYS A 130 16.63 -0.29 18.08
CA LYS A 130 15.16 -0.08 18.10
C LYS A 130 14.38 -1.14 17.33
N LEU A 131 15.04 -1.90 16.47
CA LEU A 131 14.38 -2.92 15.67
C LEU A 131 14.11 -4.21 16.48
N TYR A 132 14.83 -4.37 17.60
CA TYR A 132 14.73 -5.54 18.49
C TYR A 132 13.95 -5.26 19.78
N GLU A 133 13.50 -4.02 19.99
CA GLU A 133 12.60 -3.63 21.08
C GLU A 133 11.14 -3.96 20.74
#